data_AF-A0A7V2SM07-F1
#
_entry.id   AF-A0A7V2SM07-F1
#
_cell.length_a   1.000
_cell.length_b   1.000
_cell.length_c   1.000
_cell.angle_alpha   90.00
_cell.angle_beta   90.00
_cell.angle_gamma   90.00
#
_symmetry.space_group_name_H-M   'P 1'
#
loop_
_entity.id
_entity.type
_entity.pdbx_description
1 polymer ?
#
loop_
_entity_poly.entity_id
_entity_poly.type
_entity_poly.pdbx_seq_one_letter_code
_entity_poly.pdbx_strand_id
1 'polypeptide(L)'
;MTDTLPDFKLHRPQTVKEVFTALAQDENARICAGGTDLIVNMRHGLIDTETLIDISSVEEISSINLNKNQLRIGAGVTLAQLARNDSIAETFPVLHQACLAIAGPTHRTRATVGGNLCLDTRCLYYNQSHWWRKSNDFCLKYRGDICHVAPKGNRCRAAFSGDLAPALIALGAEIELTGPQGQRTIALEGFYREDGADHLTLDPQEIITSVFVKIPSGKSAYQKIRVRGAMDFPLAGV
;
A
#
# COMPACT_ATOMS: atom_id res chain seq x y z
N MET A 1 20.09 7.62 20.59
CA MET A 1 19.52 6.85 19.46
C MET A 1 19.43 7.81 18.30
N THR A 2 20.37 7.75 17.37
CA THR A 2 20.20 8.44 16.09
C THR A 2 19.20 7.62 15.28
N ASP A 3 17.93 8.02 15.34
CA ASP A 3 16.89 7.65 14.37
C ASP A 3 17.26 8.25 13.00
N THR A 4 18.39 7.81 12.44
CA THR A 4 18.84 8.27 11.14
C THR A 4 18.23 7.36 10.11
N LEU A 5 17.42 7.95 9.23
CA LEU A 5 17.17 7.36 7.92
C LEU A 5 18.52 7.06 7.25
N PRO A 6 18.63 6.01 6.41
CA PRO A 6 19.83 5.81 5.60
C PRO A 6 20.06 7.04 4.71
N ASP A 7 21.31 7.30 4.33
CA ASP A 7 21.59 8.27 3.29
C ASP A 7 21.01 7.74 1.96
N PHE A 8 20.13 8.54 1.34
CA PHE A 8 19.53 8.20 0.05
C PHE A 8 19.46 9.42 -0.86
N LYS A 9 19.50 9.17 -2.17
CA LYS A 9 19.20 10.14 -3.21
C LYS A 9 17.69 10.22 -3.38
N LEU A 10 17.16 11.45 -3.43
CA LEU A 10 15.73 11.70 -3.63
C LEU A 10 15.46 12.14 -5.07
N HIS A 11 14.67 11.37 -5.80
CA HIS A 11 14.13 11.74 -7.11
C HIS A 11 12.69 12.20 -6.97
N ARG A 12 12.32 13.28 -7.67
CA ARG A 12 10.97 13.87 -7.67
C ARG A 12 10.44 14.02 -9.09
N PRO A 13 10.11 12.90 -9.76
CA PRO A 13 9.52 12.93 -11.09
C PRO A 13 8.17 13.64 -11.10
N GLN A 14 7.82 14.24 -12.24
CA GLN A 14 6.53 14.89 -12.47
C GLN A 14 5.62 14.07 -13.38
N THR A 15 6.16 13.06 -14.07
CA THR A 15 5.42 12.16 -14.96
C THR A 15 5.71 10.69 -14.65
N VAL A 16 4.78 9.80 -14.98
CA VAL A 16 4.97 8.34 -14.87
C VAL A 16 6.19 7.88 -15.67
N LYS A 17 6.47 8.52 -16.82
CA LYS A 17 7.67 8.23 -17.62
C LYS A 17 8.96 8.52 -16.86
N GLU A 18 9.03 9.64 -16.16
CA GLU A 18 10.18 10.00 -15.33
C GLU A 18 10.34 9.07 -14.13
N VAL A 19 9.23 8.56 -13.56
CA VAL A 19 9.28 7.51 -12.51
C VAL A 19 10.05 6.30 -13.01
N PHE A 20 9.71 5.78 -14.19
CA PHE A 20 10.43 4.63 -14.76
C PHE A 20 11.87 4.94 -15.16
N THR A 21 12.15 6.18 -15.55
CA THR A 21 13.52 6.61 -15.83
C THR A 21 14.37 6.57 -14.56
N ALA A 22 13.80 6.92 -13.41
CA ALA A 22 14.48 6.80 -12.11
C ALA A 22 14.56 5.34 -11.62
N LEU A 23 13.51 4.54 -11.77
CA LEU A 23 13.53 3.11 -11.40
C LEU A 23 14.59 2.32 -12.19
N ALA A 24 14.80 2.66 -13.47
CA ALA A 24 15.81 2.01 -14.30
C ALA A 24 17.26 2.29 -13.86
N GLN A 25 17.50 3.28 -12.99
CA GLN A 25 18.84 3.62 -12.51
C GLN A 25 19.27 2.81 -11.28
N ASP A 26 18.32 2.24 -10.54
CA ASP A 26 18.58 1.48 -9.32
C ASP A 26 17.47 0.45 -9.07
N GLU A 27 17.81 -0.84 -9.21
CA GLU A 27 16.91 -1.96 -8.94
C GLU A 27 16.42 -2.04 -7.49
N ASN A 28 17.15 -1.40 -6.56
CA ASN A 28 16.81 -1.32 -5.15
C ASN A 28 16.08 -0.02 -4.78
N ALA A 29 15.75 0.82 -5.77
CA ALA A 29 14.98 2.02 -5.55
C ALA A 29 13.64 1.70 -4.86
N ARG A 30 13.15 2.65 -4.07
CA ARG A 30 11.82 2.55 -3.44
C ARG A 30 10.97 3.74 -3.82
N ILE A 31 9.71 3.45 -4.14
CA ILE A 31 8.72 4.45 -4.49
C ILE A 31 8.04 4.94 -3.22
N CYS A 32 8.05 6.25 -3.02
CA CYS A 32 7.34 6.90 -1.94
C CYS A 32 6.19 7.75 -2.51
N ALA A 33 4.96 7.41 -2.11
CA ALA A 33 3.82 8.31 -2.28
C ALA A 33 3.64 9.16 -1.01
N GLY A 34 2.65 8.83 -0.18
CA GLY A 34 2.39 9.53 1.08
C GLY A 34 3.40 9.30 2.21
N GLY A 35 4.28 8.30 2.08
CA GLY A 35 5.31 7.97 3.07
C GLY A 35 4.82 7.44 4.43
N THR A 36 3.52 7.31 4.65
CA THR A 36 2.92 6.98 5.96
C THR A 36 3.22 5.57 6.48
N ASP A 37 3.64 4.66 5.60
CA ASP A 37 4.12 3.31 5.96
C ASP A 37 5.62 3.15 5.66
N LEU A 38 6.04 3.45 4.43
CA LEU A 38 7.43 3.33 3.97
C LEU A 38 8.44 4.07 4.85
N ILE A 39 8.24 5.35 5.15
CA ILE A 39 9.21 6.15 5.92
C ILE A 39 9.31 5.65 7.37
N VAL A 40 8.21 5.15 7.94
CA VAL A 40 8.21 4.53 9.27
C VAL A 40 9.03 3.23 9.24
N ASN A 41 8.85 2.40 8.22
CA ASN A 41 9.59 1.16 8.06
C ASN A 41 11.10 1.42 7.80
N MET A 42 11.46 2.45 7.04
CA MET A 42 12.86 2.88 6.86
C MET A 42 13.49 3.33 8.18
N ARG A 43 12.79 4.14 8.99
CA ARG A 43 13.28 4.55 10.32
C ARG A 43 13.50 3.37 11.26
N HIS A 44 12.71 2.31 11.11
CA HIS A 44 12.89 1.08 11.87
C HIS A 44 14.02 0.20 11.31
N GLY A 45 14.62 0.53 10.16
CA GLY A 45 15.64 -0.26 9.47
C GLY A 45 15.10 -1.53 8.82
N LEU A 46 13.83 -1.50 8.39
CA LEU A 46 13.14 -2.60 7.70
C LEU A 46 13.32 -2.55 6.19
N ILE A 47 13.64 -1.36 5.68
CA ILE A 47 13.85 -1.09 4.26
C ILE A 47 15.12 -0.28 4.17
N ASP A 48 16.11 -0.83 3.47
CA ASP A 48 17.35 -0.16 3.14
C ASP A 48 17.34 0.10 1.64
N THR A 49 17.50 1.36 1.25
CA THR A 49 17.55 1.80 -0.14
C THR A 49 18.43 3.04 -0.23
N GLU A 50 19.19 3.14 -1.32
CA GLU A 50 20.02 4.31 -1.62
C GLU A 50 19.27 5.31 -2.51
N THR A 51 18.10 4.95 -3.03
CA THR A 51 17.32 5.75 -3.97
C THR A 51 15.84 5.76 -3.58
N LEU A 52 15.32 6.93 -3.24
CA LEU A 52 13.90 7.14 -2.97
C LEU A 52 13.28 7.96 -4.10
N ILE A 53 12.18 7.46 -4.68
CA ILE A 53 11.45 8.11 -5.77
C ILE A 53 10.13 8.62 -5.22
N ASP A 54 10.03 9.93 -4.98
CA ASP A 54 8.83 10.60 -4.48
C ASP A 54 7.89 10.92 -5.65
N ILE A 55 6.78 10.18 -5.71
CA ILE A 55 5.77 10.28 -6.79
C ILE A 55 4.59 11.19 -6.42
N SER A 56 4.69 11.94 -5.30
CA SER A 56 3.59 12.80 -4.83
C SER A 56 3.26 13.96 -5.78
N SER A 57 4.15 14.28 -6.72
CA SER A 57 3.97 15.34 -7.72
C SER A 57 3.52 14.83 -9.09
N VAL A 58 3.24 13.53 -9.24
CA VAL A 58 2.79 12.94 -10.52
C VAL A 58 1.27 13.09 -10.66
N GLU A 59 0.83 14.07 -11.45
CA GLU A 59 -0.60 14.39 -11.60
C GLU A 59 -1.38 13.32 -12.37
N GLU A 60 -0.72 12.57 -13.26
CA GLU A 60 -1.31 11.52 -14.11
C GLU A 60 -2.04 10.43 -13.31
N ILE A 61 -1.61 10.20 -12.06
CA ILE A 61 -2.17 9.20 -11.14
C ILE A 61 -3.00 9.83 -10.01
N SER A 62 -3.37 11.10 -10.09
CA SER A 62 -3.95 11.85 -8.95
C SER A 62 -5.41 12.27 -9.14
N SER A 63 -6.12 11.68 -10.10
CA SER A 63 -7.52 12.03 -10.43
C SER A 63 -8.55 10.98 -9.99
N ILE A 64 -9.75 11.45 -9.65
CA ILE A 64 -10.95 10.64 -9.42
C ILE A 64 -11.93 10.95 -10.56
N ASN A 65 -12.37 9.92 -11.29
CA ASN A 65 -13.33 10.07 -12.38
C ASN A 65 -14.47 9.09 -12.21
N LEU A 66 -15.65 9.60 -11.89
CA LEU A 66 -16.89 8.83 -11.78
C LEU A 66 -17.76 9.11 -13.00
N ASN A 67 -18.18 8.06 -13.70
CA ASN A 67 -19.18 8.16 -14.77
C ASN A 67 -20.32 7.16 -14.52
N LYS A 68 -21.28 7.07 -15.46
CA LYS A 68 -22.48 6.22 -15.33
C LYS A 68 -22.18 4.72 -15.22
N ASN A 69 -20.99 4.27 -15.61
CA ASN A 69 -20.65 2.85 -15.73
C ASN A 69 -19.58 2.43 -14.71
N GLN A 70 -18.61 3.31 -14.42
CA GLN A 70 -17.50 2.98 -13.54
C GLN A 70 -16.90 4.20 -12.83
N LEU A 71 -16.21 3.92 -11.73
CA LEU A 71 -15.28 4.78 -11.04
C LEU A 71 -13.84 4.41 -11.46
N ARG A 72 -13.05 5.41 -11.85
CA ARG A 72 -11.59 5.33 -11.97
C ARG A 72 -10.95 6.16 -10.87
N ILE A 73 -10.03 5.55 -10.12
CA ILE A 73 -9.28 6.19 -9.04
C ILE A 73 -7.80 6.10 -9.36
N GLY A 74 -7.12 7.23 -9.52
CA GLY A 74 -5.67 7.25 -9.67
C GLY A 74 -4.96 6.77 -8.40
N ALA A 75 -3.83 6.08 -8.54
CA ALA A 75 -3.08 5.52 -7.41
C ALA A 75 -2.50 6.58 -6.44
N GLY A 76 -2.28 7.81 -6.92
CA GLY A 76 -1.84 8.96 -6.14
C GLY A 76 -2.96 9.69 -5.39
N VAL A 77 -4.24 9.37 -5.66
CA VAL A 77 -5.37 9.94 -4.92
C VAL A 77 -5.23 9.63 -3.43
N THR A 78 -5.40 10.65 -2.59
CA THR A 78 -5.31 10.48 -1.14
C THR A 78 -6.57 9.84 -0.56
N LEU A 79 -6.41 9.11 0.54
CA LEU A 79 -7.54 8.51 1.25
C LEU A 79 -8.49 9.59 1.81
N ALA A 80 -8.00 10.79 2.11
CA ALA A 80 -8.82 11.92 2.51
C ALA A 80 -9.68 12.47 1.36
N GLN A 81 -9.18 12.48 0.12
CA GLN A 81 -9.99 12.86 -1.04
C GLN A 81 -11.12 11.86 -1.27
N LEU A 82 -10.86 10.55 -1.17
CA LEU A 82 -11.90 9.54 -1.26
C LEU A 82 -12.92 9.65 -0.13
N ALA A 83 -12.45 9.83 1.11
CA ALA A 83 -13.31 9.92 2.30
C ALA A 83 -14.19 11.19 2.36
N ARG A 84 -13.87 12.22 1.57
CA ARG A 84 -14.62 13.50 1.53
C ARG A 84 -15.45 13.67 0.26
N ASN A 85 -15.49 12.65 -0.60
CA ASN A 85 -16.21 12.73 -1.86
C ASN A 85 -17.64 12.19 -1.67
N ASP A 86 -18.63 13.08 -1.67
CA ASP A 86 -20.03 12.74 -1.43
C ASP A 86 -20.57 11.74 -2.47
N SER A 87 -20.20 11.90 -3.75
CA SER A 87 -20.62 10.94 -4.79
C SER A 87 -20.07 9.54 -4.56
N ILE A 88 -18.85 9.42 -4.01
CA ILE A 88 -18.29 8.12 -3.59
C ILE A 88 -19.00 7.59 -2.35
N ALA A 89 -19.29 8.44 -1.36
CA ALA A 89 -20.01 8.04 -0.15
C ALA A 89 -21.41 7.47 -0.47
N GLU A 90 -22.10 8.08 -1.43
CA GLU A 90 -23.42 7.66 -1.89
C GLU A 90 -23.36 6.40 -2.78
N THR A 91 -22.44 6.37 -3.75
CA THR A 91 -22.40 5.30 -4.77
C THR A 91 -21.63 4.06 -4.31
N PHE A 92 -20.60 4.23 -3.48
CA PHE A 92 -19.72 3.17 -2.98
C PHE A 92 -19.57 3.20 -1.45
N PRO A 93 -20.64 2.93 -0.67
CA PRO A 93 -20.59 3.04 0.78
C PRO A 93 -19.47 2.20 1.45
N VAL A 94 -19.21 0.99 0.96
CA VAL A 94 -18.13 0.12 1.46
C VAL A 94 -16.75 0.75 1.30
N LEU A 95 -16.49 1.40 0.15
CA LEU A 95 -15.21 2.06 -0.14
C LEU A 95 -15.02 3.27 0.78
N HIS A 96 -16.07 4.07 0.94
CA HIS A 96 -16.08 5.22 1.85
C HIS A 96 -15.84 4.81 3.31
N GLN A 97 -16.53 3.76 3.79
CA GLN A 97 -16.38 3.23 5.14
C GLN A 97 -14.96 2.69 5.39
N ALA A 98 -14.40 1.92 4.46
CA ALA A 98 -13.02 1.46 4.53
C ALA A 98 -12.03 2.63 4.61
N CYS A 99 -12.20 3.65 3.75
CA CYS A 99 -11.36 4.85 3.77
C CYS A 99 -11.40 5.58 5.12
N LEU A 100 -12.58 5.74 5.74
CA LEU A 100 -12.70 6.37 7.06
C LEU A 100 -12.09 5.54 8.19
N ALA A 101 -12.07 4.21 8.06
CA ALA A 101 -11.54 3.29 9.06
C ALA A 101 -9.99 3.25 9.10
N ILE A 102 -9.31 3.73 8.05
CA ILE A 102 -7.85 3.71 7.94
C ILE A 102 -7.20 4.77 8.84
N ALA A 103 -6.33 4.31 9.74
CA ALA A 103 -5.45 5.12 10.57
C ALA A 103 -6.15 6.32 11.24
N GLY A 104 -5.50 7.49 11.27
CA GLY A 104 -6.06 8.76 11.73
C GLY A 104 -6.22 9.77 10.59
N PRO A 105 -6.98 10.86 10.79
CA PRO A 105 -7.30 11.83 9.74
C PRO A 105 -6.05 12.45 9.09
N THR A 106 -5.01 12.77 9.88
CA THR A 106 -3.74 13.31 9.35
C THR A 106 -2.97 12.31 8.49
N HIS A 107 -3.12 11.01 8.72
CA HIS A 107 -2.50 10.01 7.87
C HIS A 107 -3.20 10.01 6.51
N ARG A 108 -4.53 10.06 6.50
CA ARG A 108 -5.34 10.02 5.28
C ARG A 108 -5.11 11.22 4.35
N THR A 109 -4.65 12.36 4.86
CA THR A 109 -4.31 13.52 4.00
C THR A 109 -3.05 13.31 3.17
N ARG A 110 -2.24 12.28 3.49
CA ARG A 110 -1.01 11.94 2.76
C ARG A 110 -1.04 10.54 2.17
N ALA A 111 -1.61 9.57 2.89
CA ALA A 111 -1.75 8.20 2.41
C ALA A 111 -2.54 8.17 1.10
N THR A 112 -2.00 7.46 0.11
CA THR A 112 -2.60 7.33 -1.22
C THR A 112 -3.24 5.97 -1.40
N VAL A 113 -4.09 5.83 -2.42
CA VAL A 113 -4.73 4.57 -2.81
C VAL A 113 -3.69 3.51 -3.12
N GLY A 114 -2.74 3.80 -4.02
CA GLY A 114 -1.66 2.89 -4.37
C GLY A 114 -0.78 2.54 -3.17
N GLY A 115 -0.45 3.52 -2.32
CA GLY A 115 0.32 3.28 -1.10
C GLY A 115 -0.42 2.39 -0.09
N ASN A 116 -1.76 2.46 -0.02
CA ASN A 116 -2.54 1.58 0.84
C ASN A 116 -2.67 0.17 0.26
N LEU A 117 -2.84 0.04 -1.06
CA LEU A 117 -2.87 -1.28 -1.72
C LEU A 117 -1.53 -2.01 -1.63
N CYS A 118 -0.42 -1.26 -1.64
CA CYS A 118 0.95 -1.78 -1.57
C CYS A 118 1.60 -1.71 -0.18
N LEU A 119 0.84 -1.48 0.90
CA LEU A 119 1.42 -1.42 2.25
C LEU A 119 2.15 -2.73 2.61
N ASP A 120 3.17 -2.64 3.45
CA ASP A 120 3.90 -3.83 3.88
C ASP A 120 3.09 -4.64 4.91
N THR A 121 3.33 -5.95 4.94
CA THR A 121 2.72 -6.85 5.91
C THR A 121 3.25 -6.60 7.32
N ARG A 122 2.47 -6.99 8.33
CA ARG A 122 2.75 -6.71 9.74
C ARG A 122 2.96 -7.98 10.55
N CYS A 123 3.93 -7.94 11.45
CA CYS A 123 4.23 -9.01 12.39
C CYS A 123 4.93 -8.43 13.64
N LEU A 124 4.61 -8.98 14.81
CA LEU A 124 5.22 -8.57 16.08
C LEU A 124 6.74 -8.74 16.11
N TYR A 125 7.29 -9.68 15.34
CA TYR A 125 8.74 -9.91 15.22
C TYR A 125 9.40 -9.03 14.14
N TYR A 126 8.60 -8.39 13.28
CA TYR A 126 9.10 -7.61 12.13
C TYR A 126 9.00 -6.11 12.38
N ASN A 127 7.86 -5.59 12.85
CA ASN A 127 7.68 -4.14 13.05
C ASN A 127 8.29 -3.68 14.38
N GLN A 128 9.58 -3.94 14.57
CA GLN A 128 10.36 -3.62 15.76
C GLN A 128 11.64 -2.86 15.37
N SER A 129 12.28 -2.23 16.35
CA SER A 129 13.55 -1.52 16.12
C SER A 129 14.64 -2.46 15.60
N HIS A 130 15.63 -1.91 14.90
CA HIS A 130 16.77 -2.68 14.43
C HIS A 130 17.50 -3.42 15.56
N TRP A 131 17.70 -2.76 16.71
CA TRP A 131 18.32 -3.40 17.88
C TRP A 131 17.54 -4.63 18.35
N TRP A 132 16.22 -4.52 18.46
CA TRP A 132 15.37 -5.62 18.90
C TRP A 132 15.45 -6.79 17.94
N ARG A 133 15.33 -6.52 16.63
CA ARG A 133 15.39 -7.55 15.59
C ARG A 133 16.75 -8.23 15.53
N LYS A 134 17.83 -7.46 15.59
CA LYS A 134 19.20 -8.00 15.62
C LYS A 134 19.43 -8.91 16.83
N SER A 135 18.87 -8.56 17.99
CA SER A 135 18.99 -9.39 19.21
C SER A 135 18.15 -10.67 19.15
N ASN A 136 17.25 -10.78 18.18
CA ASN A 136 16.39 -11.95 17.96
C ASN A 136 16.74 -12.66 16.63
N ASP A 137 17.99 -12.51 16.17
CA ASP A 137 18.54 -13.07 14.92
C ASP A 137 17.69 -12.78 13.68
N PHE A 138 17.03 -11.61 13.68
CA PHE A 138 16.08 -11.18 12.65
C PHE A 138 14.97 -12.23 12.40
N CYS A 139 14.38 -12.29 11.21
CA CYS A 139 13.39 -13.31 10.88
C CYS A 139 13.37 -13.59 9.36
N LEU A 140 12.69 -14.66 8.96
CA LEU A 140 12.56 -15.10 7.56
C LEU A 140 12.15 -13.97 6.59
N LYS A 141 11.36 -12.98 7.04
CA LYS A 141 10.94 -11.86 6.18
C LYS A 141 12.11 -10.96 5.78
N TYR A 142 13.08 -10.75 6.68
CA TYR A 142 14.15 -9.80 6.44
C TYR A 142 15.40 -10.15 7.27
N ARG A 143 16.51 -10.46 6.58
CA ARG A 143 17.85 -10.75 7.13
C ARG A 143 18.02 -11.99 8.01
N GLY A 144 16.94 -12.72 8.32
CA GLY A 144 17.00 -14.00 9.01
C GLY A 144 16.44 -15.12 8.15
N ASP A 145 16.42 -16.33 8.70
CA ASP A 145 16.04 -17.57 8.03
C ASP A 145 14.84 -18.28 8.70
N ILE A 146 14.48 -17.89 9.93
CA ILE A 146 13.40 -18.52 10.70
C ILE A 146 12.17 -17.61 10.79
N CYS A 147 10.98 -18.18 10.54
CA CYS A 147 9.71 -17.54 10.89
C CYS A 147 9.38 -17.81 12.37
N HIS A 148 9.56 -16.82 13.24
CA HIS A 148 9.27 -16.97 14.68
C HIS A 148 7.80 -17.28 15.02
N VAL A 149 6.86 -16.94 14.14
CA VAL A 149 5.44 -17.28 14.30
C VAL A 149 5.15 -18.74 13.96
N ALA A 150 5.82 -19.28 12.94
CA ALA A 150 5.64 -20.65 12.47
C ALA A 150 7.00 -21.26 12.07
N PRO A 151 7.84 -21.68 13.05
CA PRO A 151 9.24 -22.06 12.79
C PRO A 151 9.43 -23.25 11.85
N LYS A 152 8.41 -24.10 11.70
CA LYS A 152 8.42 -25.25 10.77
C LYS A 152 7.89 -24.91 9.37
N GLY A 153 7.45 -23.67 9.14
CA GLY A 153 6.93 -23.21 7.87
C GLY A 153 8.03 -22.83 6.88
N ASN A 154 7.69 -22.79 5.61
CA ASN A 154 8.57 -22.40 4.50
C ASN A 154 8.26 -21.01 3.93
N ARG A 155 7.34 -20.26 4.55
CA ARG A 155 6.95 -18.91 4.14
C ARG A 155 6.71 -17.99 5.33
N CYS A 156 6.75 -16.69 5.08
CA CYS A 156 6.45 -15.70 6.09
C CYS A 156 4.95 -15.66 6.41
N ARG A 157 4.62 -15.50 7.69
CA ARG A 157 3.24 -15.40 8.21
C ARG A 157 2.82 -13.99 8.62
N ALA A 158 3.56 -12.97 8.18
CA ALA A 158 3.17 -11.59 8.40
C ALA A 158 1.82 -11.32 7.72
N ALA A 159 0.93 -10.63 8.42
CA ALA A 159 -0.44 -10.41 7.96
C ALA A 159 -0.50 -9.14 7.10
N PHE A 160 -1.20 -9.20 5.98
CA PHE A 160 -1.62 -7.99 5.27
C PHE A 160 -2.78 -7.35 6.04
N SER A 161 -2.64 -6.08 6.45
CA SER A 161 -3.62 -5.40 7.31
C SER A 161 -4.22 -4.15 6.66
N GLY A 162 -4.40 -4.16 5.34
CA GLY A 162 -5.05 -3.07 4.61
C GLY A 162 -6.57 -3.14 4.66
N ASP A 163 -7.21 -2.02 5.00
CA ASP A 163 -8.68 -1.91 5.01
C ASP A 163 -9.27 -1.66 3.61
N LEU A 164 -8.51 -1.03 2.70
CA LEU A 164 -9.01 -0.64 1.37
C LEU A 164 -9.12 -1.82 0.42
N ALA A 165 -8.17 -2.76 0.50
CA ALA A 165 -8.11 -3.93 -0.37
C ALA A 165 -9.37 -4.80 -0.29
N PRO A 166 -9.85 -5.28 0.88
CA PRO A 166 -11.06 -6.11 0.93
C PRO A 166 -12.30 -5.38 0.40
N ALA A 167 -12.44 -4.08 0.68
CA ALA A 167 -13.55 -3.26 0.16
C ALA A 167 -13.55 -3.19 -1.38
N LEU A 168 -12.38 -3.00 -2.00
CA LEU A 168 -12.24 -2.97 -3.45
C LEU A 168 -12.39 -4.36 -4.08
N ILE A 169 -11.85 -5.41 -3.44
CA ILE A 169 -12.02 -6.80 -3.89
C ILE A 169 -13.50 -7.18 -3.89
N ALA A 170 -14.25 -6.85 -2.84
CA ALA A 170 -15.68 -7.11 -2.75
C ALA A 170 -16.49 -6.39 -3.85
N LEU A 171 -15.99 -5.27 -4.36
CA LEU A 171 -16.56 -4.53 -5.49
C LEU A 171 -16.10 -5.06 -6.86
N GLY A 172 -15.30 -6.12 -6.91
CA GLY A 172 -14.74 -6.66 -8.15
C GLY A 172 -13.79 -5.69 -8.84
N ALA A 173 -13.01 -4.92 -8.06
CA ALA A 173 -12.11 -3.93 -8.60
C ALA A 173 -11.00 -4.54 -9.46
N GLU A 174 -10.62 -3.81 -10.49
CA GLU A 174 -9.44 -4.08 -11.31
C GLU A 174 -8.39 -3.00 -11.06
N ILE A 175 -7.11 -3.34 -11.22
CA ILE A 175 -6.01 -2.38 -11.14
C ILE A 175 -5.24 -2.32 -12.45
N GLU A 176 -4.83 -1.12 -12.82
CA GLU A 176 -3.88 -0.87 -13.90
C GLU A 176 -2.47 -0.82 -13.33
N LEU A 177 -1.63 -1.70 -13.85
CA LEU A 177 -0.20 -1.73 -13.61
C LEU A 177 0.49 -1.18 -14.85
N THR A 178 1.37 -0.22 -14.67
CA THR A 178 2.25 0.28 -15.73
C THR A 178 3.67 -0.14 -15.38
N GLY A 179 4.43 -0.59 -16.38
CA GLY A 179 5.85 -0.93 -16.26
C GLY A 179 6.58 -0.77 -17.59
N PRO A 180 7.85 -1.20 -17.70
CA PRO A 180 8.65 -1.05 -18.92
C PRO A 180 8.09 -1.82 -20.12
N GLN A 181 7.30 -2.88 -19.88
CA GLN A 181 6.65 -3.68 -20.93
C GLN A 181 5.30 -3.10 -21.38
N GLY A 182 4.89 -1.95 -20.84
CA GLY A 182 3.62 -1.30 -21.13
C GLY A 182 2.63 -1.39 -19.97
N GLN A 183 1.35 -1.40 -20.30
CA GLN A 183 0.25 -1.42 -19.32
C GLN A 183 -0.44 -2.78 -19.32
N ARG A 184 -0.81 -3.25 -18.14
CA ARG A 184 -1.68 -4.41 -17.97
C ARG A 184 -2.72 -4.16 -16.89
N THR A 185 -3.88 -4.78 -17.05
CA THR A 185 -4.96 -4.74 -16.06
C THR A 185 -5.16 -6.12 -15.48
N ILE A 186 -5.28 -6.21 -14.16
CA ILE A 186 -5.60 -7.45 -13.45
C ILE A 186 -6.73 -7.22 -12.45
N ALA A 187 -7.45 -8.28 -12.09
CA ALA A 187 -8.35 -8.24 -10.94
C ALA A 187 -7.52 -7.97 -9.66
N LEU A 188 -8.00 -7.08 -8.79
CA LEU A 188 -7.29 -6.71 -7.56
C LEU A 188 -7.06 -7.91 -6.63
N GLU A 189 -7.97 -8.88 -6.61
CA GLU A 189 -7.80 -10.12 -5.84
C GLU A 189 -6.51 -10.85 -6.24
N GLY A 190 -6.23 -10.92 -7.54
CA GLY A 190 -5.02 -11.54 -8.08
C GLY A 190 -3.73 -10.75 -7.84
N PHE A 191 -3.81 -9.55 -7.25
CA PHE A 191 -2.63 -8.75 -6.89
C PHE A 191 -1.93 -9.27 -5.65
N TYR A 192 -2.61 -10.05 -4.80
CA TYR A 192 -2.12 -10.49 -3.51
C TYR A 192 -1.70 -11.96 -3.54
N ARG A 193 -0.60 -12.26 -2.85
CA ARG A 193 -0.12 -13.62 -2.58
C ARG A 193 -0.23 -13.92 -1.10
N GLU A 194 -0.51 -15.17 -0.78
CA GLU A 194 -0.48 -15.64 0.60
C GLU A 194 0.96 -15.95 1.05
N ASP A 195 1.87 -14.97 0.99
CA ASP A 195 3.21 -15.05 1.56
C ASP A 195 3.57 -13.69 2.16
N GLY A 196 3.84 -13.63 3.47
CA GLY A 196 4.11 -12.35 4.13
C GLY A 196 5.37 -11.63 3.63
N ALA A 197 6.34 -12.33 3.04
CA ALA A 197 7.58 -11.73 2.53
C ALA A 197 7.44 -11.28 1.07
N ASP A 198 6.60 -11.98 0.30
CA ASP A 198 6.35 -11.78 -1.13
C ASP A 198 4.83 -11.67 -1.36
N HIS A 199 4.18 -10.69 -0.72
CA HIS A 199 2.72 -10.63 -0.61
C HIS A 199 2.03 -10.00 -1.83
N LEU A 200 2.77 -9.48 -2.80
CA LEU A 200 2.25 -8.81 -3.99
C LEU A 200 2.73 -9.50 -5.26
N THR A 201 1.92 -9.50 -6.31
CA THR A 201 2.32 -9.93 -7.67
C THR A 201 2.89 -8.79 -8.52
N LEU A 202 3.34 -7.72 -7.87
CA LEU A 202 3.88 -6.52 -8.51
C LEU A 202 5.31 -6.79 -8.99
N ASP A 203 5.61 -6.55 -10.26
CA ASP A 203 7.00 -6.55 -10.72
C ASP A 203 7.74 -5.35 -10.08
N PRO A 204 9.03 -5.47 -9.69
CA PRO A 204 9.79 -4.36 -9.12
C PRO A 204 9.81 -3.09 -10.00
N GLN A 205 9.64 -3.23 -11.31
CA GLN A 205 9.57 -2.12 -12.27
C GLN A 205 8.14 -1.78 -12.69
N GLU A 206 7.13 -2.20 -11.93
CA GLU A 206 5.74 -1.82 -12.12
C GLU A 206 5.24 -0.89 -11.02
N ILE A 207 4.29 -0.03 -11.37
CA ILE A 207 3.52 0.78 -10.43
C ILE A 207 2.03 0.61 -10.70
N ILE A 208 1.22 0.67 -9.64
CA ILE A 208 -0.22 0.88 -9.81
C ILE A 208 -0.41 2.31 -10.29
N THR A 209 -1.10 2.50 -11.42
CA THR A 209 -1.49 3.82 -11.93
C THR A 209 -2.95 4.12 -11.65
N SER A 210 -3.82 3.12 -11.66
CA SER A 210 -5.26 3.29 -11.47
C SER A 210 -5.97 2.08 -10.88
N VAL A 211 -7.10 2.33 -10.23
CA VAL A 211 -8.08 1.34 -9.78
C VAL A 211 -9.39 1.62 -10.51
N PHE A 212 -10.03 0.57 -11.01
CA PHE A 212 -11.31 0.63 -11.70
C PHE A 212 -12.36 -0.16 -10.93
N VAL A 213 -13.55 0.43 -10.76
CA VAL A 213 -14.66 -0.19 -10.03
C VAL A 213 -15.95 0.06 -10.79
N LYS A 214 -16.71 -0.99 -11.12
CA LYS A 214 -18.04 -0.85 -11.74
C LYS A 214 -19.05 -0.33 -10.73
N ILE A 215 -20.08 0.38 -11.19
CA ILE A 215 -21.17 0.81 -10.31
C ILE A 215 -21.86 -0.44 -9.71
N PRO A 216 -21.90 -0.58 -8.37
CA PRO A 216 -22.47 -1.77 -7.74
C PRO A 216 -24.00 -1.78 -7.85
N SER A 217 -24.59 -2.96 -8.06
CA SER A 217 -26.05 -3.13 -8.16
C SER A 217 -26.72 -3.51 -6.82
N GLY A 218 -26.07 -3.27 -5.69
CA GLY A 218 -26.53 -3.73 -4.37
C GLY A 218 -25.91 -2.98 -3.19
N LYS A 219 -26.32 -3.37 -1.99
CA LYS A 219 -25.79 -2.79 -0.74
C LYS A 219 -24.44 -3.43 -0.42
N SER A 220 -23.54 -2.62 0.11
CA SER A 220 -22.22 -3.04 0.56
C SER A 220 -21.85 -2.28 1.83
N ALA A 221 -21.02 -2.88 2.69
CA ALA A 221 -20.51 -2.26 3.90
C ALA A 221 -19.15 -2.85 4.27
N TYR A 222 -18.35 -2.08 5.00
CA TYR A 222 -17.08 -2.51 5.58
C TYR A 222 -17.13 -2.33 7.10
N GLN A 223 -16.72 -3.35 7.85
CA GLN A 223 -16.62 -3.33 9.30
C GLN A 223 -15.22 -3.72 9.75
N LYS A 224 -14.64 -2.88 10.62
CA LYS A 224 -13.30 -3.06 11.18
C LYS A 224 -13.37 -3.30 12.68
N ILE A 225 -12.80 -4.41 13.12
CA ILE A 225 -12.61 -4.70 14.54
C ILE A 225 -11.21 -4.21 14.96
N ARG A 226 -11.15 -3.43 16.04
CA ARG A 226 -9.92 -2.89 16.63
C ARG A 226 -10.14 -2.55 18.11
N VAL A 227 -9.05 -2.38 18.86
CA VAL A 227 -9.11 -2.08 20.30
C VAL A 227 -9.45 -0.60 20.55
N ARG A 228 -8.76 0.30 19.85
CA ARG A 228 -8.97 1.76 20.00
C ARG A 228 -10.02 2.28 19.02
N GLY A 229 -10.60 3.43 19.33
CA GLY A 229 -11.60 4.09 18.47
C GLY A 229 -11.06 4.60 17.12
N ALA A 230 -9.73 4.72 16.97
CA ALA A 230 -9.05 5.19 15.76
C ALA A 230 -7.60 4.65 15.70
N MET A 231 -6.87 4.95 14.62
CA MET A 231 -5.43 4.66 14.42
C MET A 231 -5.06 3.19 14.20
N ASP A 232 -5.65 2.24 14.91
CA ASP A 232 -5.28 0.83 14.83
C ASP A 232 -5.47 0.25 13.42
N PHE A 233 -4.57 -0.68 13.05
CA PHE A 233 -4.80 -1.64 11.99
C PHE A 233 -5.99 -2.57 12.34
N PRO A 234 -6.63 -3.23 11.35
CA PRO A 234 -7.69 -4.18 11.62
C PRO A 234 -7.14 -5.38 12.38
N LEU A 235 -7.75 -5.73 13.52
CA LEU A 235 -7.63 -7.09 14.07
C LEU A 235 -8.34 -8.08 13.14
N ALA A 236 -9.49 -7.65 12.62
CA ALA A 236 -10.23 -8.28 11.53
C ALA A 236 -10.99 -7.19 10.76
N GLY A 237 -11.18 -7.39 9.46
CA GLY A 237 -11.97 -6.52 8.58
C GLY A 237 -12.84 -7.38 7.67
N VAL A 238 -14.10 -7.01 7.51
CA VAL A 238 -15.09 -7.70 6.66
C VAL A 238 -15.85 -6.67 5.83
#